data_AF-A0AAW0R0N5-F1
#
_entry.id   AF-A0AAW0R0N5-F1
#
_cell.length_a   1.000
_cell.length_b   1.000
_cell.length_c   1.000
_cell.angle_alpha   90.00
_cell.angle_beta   90.00
_cell.angle_gamma   90.00
#
_symmetry.space_group_name_H-M   'P 1'
#
loop_
_entity.id
_entity.type
_entity.pdbx_description
1 polymer ?
#
loop_
_entity_poly.entity_id
_entity_poly.type
_entity_poly.pdbx_seq_one_letter_code
_entity_poly.pdbx_strand_id
1 'polypeptide(L)'
;MTEEEKDLQHEHNLHCLGMLVEAVMCKADETPLTMFWFDESILPGGNRTIAHECVNWDRLIEGMEDNKIDPFTPGLLVHPKHGPVVPQGRNTTLDNRIGYVKWATPLDRDLYP
;
A
#
# COMPACT_ATOMS: atom_id res chain seq x y z
N MET A 1 36.21 -19.43 -11.51
CA MET A 1 36.18 -18.04 -11.93
C MET A 1 37.56 -17.45 -11.75
N THR A 2 38.15 -16.96 -12.84
CA THR A 2 39.35 -16.11 -12.83
C THR A 2 39.04 -14.78 -12.12
N GLU A 3 40.07 -14.00 -11.78
CA GLU A 3 39.85 -12.67 -11.21
C GLU A 3 39.14 -11.74 -12.19
N GLU A 4 39.48 -11.82 -13.48
CA GLU A 4 38.79 -11.08 -14.54
C GLU A 4 37.29 -11.43 -14.61
N GLU A 5 36.94 -12.72 -14.50
CA GLU A 5 35.53 -13.14 -14.46
C GLU A 5 34.79 -12.65 -13.21
N LYS A 6 35.48 -12.52 -12.07
CA LYS A 6 34.90 -11.94 -10.83
C LYS A 6 34.63 -10.45 -10.98
N ASP A 7 35.58 -9.73 -11.56
CA ASP A 7 35.47 -8.28 -11.75
C ASP A 7 34.32 -7.96 -12.72
N LEU A 8 34.21 -8.71 -13.82
CA LEU A 8 33.09 -8.60 -14.76
C LEU A 8 31.74 -8.93 -14.11
N GLN A 9 31.69 -9.98 -13.28
CA GLN A 9 30.46 -10.32 -12.56
C GLN A 9 30.07 -9.24 -11.54
N HIS A 10 31.05 -8.63 -10.87
CA HIS A 10 30.79 -7.55 -9.93
C HIS A 10 30.25 -6.29 -10.63
N GLU A 11 30.84 -5.91 -11.75
CA GLU A 11 30.38 -4.79 -12.59
C GLU A 11 28.96 -5.03 -13.11
N HIS A 12 28.69 -6.22 -13.64
CA HIS A 12 27.34 -6.62 -14.06
C HIS A 12 26.31 -6.51 -12.94
N ASN A 13 26.64 -6.99 -11.74
CA ASN A 13 25.75 -6.93 -10.58
C ASN A 13 25.45 -5.48 -10.17
N LEU A 14 26.46 -4.61 -10.17
CA LEU A 14 26.32 -3.20 -9.81
C LEU A 14 25.52 -2.42 -10.87
N HIS A 15 25.74 -2.70 -12.15
CA HIS A 15 24.96 -2.13 -13.24
C HIS A 15 23.47 -2.50 -13.12
N CYS A 16 23.16 -3.78 -12.94
CA CYS A 16 21.79 -4.26 -12.76
C CYS A 16 21.12 -3.67 -11.51
N LEU A 17 21.83 -3.62 -10.38
CA LEU A 17 21.30 -3.01 -9.16
C LEU A 17 21.06 -1.51 -9.34
N GLY A 18 21.97 -0.81 -10.02
CA GLY A 18 21.83 0.60 -10.37
C GLY A 18 20.57 0.84 -11.22
N MET A 19 20.34 0.02 -12.24
CA MET A 19 19.13 0.09 -13.07
C MET A 19 17.85 -0.15 -12.27
N LEU A 20 17.86 -1.09 -11.30
CA LEU A 20 16.70 -1.35 -10.43
C LEU A 20 16.41 -0.17 -9.50
N VAL A 21 17.45 0.40 -8.90
CA VAL A 21 17.33 1.60 -8.05
C VAL A 21 16.81 2.77 -8.87
N GLU A 22 17.36 3.00 -10.07
CA GLU A 22 16.90 4.04 -10.99
C GLU A 22 15.45 3.82 -11.42
N ALA A 23 15.05 2.58 -11.73
CA ALA A 23 13.66 2.27 -12.04
C ALA A 23 12.72 2.55 -10.86
N VAL A 24 13.09 2.19 -9.63
CA VAL A 24 12.29 2.47 -8.43
C VAL A 24 12.23 3.97 -8.13
N MET A 25 13.34 4.68 -8.28
CA MET A 25 13.44 6.11 -8.00
C MET A 25 12.86 6.99 -9.11
N CYS A 26 12.87 6.57 -10.36
CA CYS A 26 12.46 7.38 -11.51
C CYS A 26 11.14 6.92 -12.12
N LYS A 27 10.61 5.76 -11.71
CA LYS A 27 9.29 5.25 -12.11
C LYS A 27 8.44 4.94 -10.90
N ALA A 28 8.42 5.85 -9.92
CA ALA A 28 7.34 5.77 -8.97
C ALA A 28 6.02 5.96 -9.67
N ASP A 29 5.10 5.12 -9.26
CA ASP A 29 3.79 5.00 -9.80
C ASP A 29 2.90 6.10 -9.20
N GLU A 30 2.40 6.99 -10.05
CA GLU A 30 1.41 8.01 -9.67
C GLU A 30 -0.02 7.48 -9.74
N THR A 31 -0.23 6.29 -10.31
CA THR A 31 -1.56 5.71 -10.39
C THR A 31 -2.09 5.46 -8.98
N PRO A 32 -3.23 6.07 -8.59
CA PRO A 32 -3.78 5.86 -7.26
C PRO A 32 -4.02 4.38 -7.01
N LEU A 33 -3.44 3.86 -5.92
CA LEU A 33 -3.75 2.52 -5.45
C LEU A 33 -5.21 2.47 -5.00
N THR A 34 -6.08 2.01 -5.90
CA THR A 34 -7.49 1.81 -5.57
C THR A 34 -7.64 0.70 -4.54
N MET A 35 -8.72 0.75 -3.79
CA MET A 35 -8.99 -0.21 -2.72
C MET A 35 -10.24 -1.03 -3.05
N PHE A 36 -10.30 -2.26 -2.56
CA PHE A 36 -11.49 -3.08 -2.62
C PHE A 36 -11.74 -3.78 -1.28
N TRP A 37 -13.00 -4.18 -1.06
CA TRP A 37 -13.43 -4.84 0.15
C TRP A 37 -13.27 -6.36 0.04
N PHE A 38 -12.79 -6.99 1.11
CA PHE A 38 -12.81 -8.45 1.24
C PHE A 38 -13.98 -8.83 2.14
N ASP A 39 -14.73 -9.87 1.79
CA ASP A 39 -15.87 -10.34 2.58
C ASP A 39 -15.48 -10.86 3.97
N GLU A 40 -14.20 -11.17 4.14
CA GLU A 40 -13.55 -11.71 5.33
C GLU A 40 -12.89 -10.64 6.20
N SER A 41 -12.72 -9.40 5.73
CA SER A 41 -11.92 -8.38 6.42
C SER A 41 -12.62 -7.02 6.45
N ILE A 42 -12.70 -6.41 7.63
CA ILE A 42 -13.14 -5.02 7.78
C ILE A 42 -12.17 -4.02 7.15
N LEU A 43 -10.90 -4.38 6.96
CA LEU A 43 -9.92 -3.56 6.27
C LEU A 43 -9.95 -3.81 4.76
N PRO A 44 -9.89 -2.75 3.93
CA PRO A 44 -9.82 -2.92 2.49
C PRO A 44 -8.43 -3.43 2.07
N GLY A 45 -8.41 -4.14 0.94
CA GLY A 45 -7.18 -4.50 0.23
C GLY A 45 -6.80 -3.46 -0.81
N GLY A 46 -5.50 -3.29 -1.04
CA GLY A 46 -5.00 -2.55 -2.19
C GLY A 46 -5.17 -3.35 -3.49
N ASN A 47 -5.74 -2.73 -4.52
CA ASN A 47 -5.88 -3.28 -5.86
C ASN A 47 -4.54 -3.16 -6.60
N ARG A 48 -3.82 -4.28 -6.73
CA ARG A 48 -2.49 -4.33 -7.35
C ARG A 48 -2.52 -4.65 -8.84
N THR A 49 -3.68 -4.55 -9.49
CA THR A 49 -3.85 -4.81 -10.93
C THR A 49 -3.94 -3.53 -11.77
N ILE A 50 -3.76 -2.36 -11.13
CA ILE A 50 -3.76 -1.06 -11.80
C ILE A 50 -2.53 -0.92 -12.72
N ALA A 51 -2.70 -0.24 -13.85
CA ALA A 51 -1.60 0.08 -14.75
C ALA A 51 -0.80 1.27 -14.23
N HIS A 52 0.51 1.29 -14.47
CA HIS A 52 1.45 2.25 -13.86
C HIS A 52 2.08 3.16 -14.93
N GLU A 53 2.32 4.43 -14.60
CA GLU A 53 3.05 5.40 -15.44
C GLU A 53 4.18 6.12 -14.67
N CYS A 54 5.10 6.80 -15.38
CA CYS A 54 6.26 7.47 -14.76
C CYS A 54 5.87 8.83 -14.16
N VAL A 55 6.29 9.11 -12.92
CA VAL A 55 5.87 10.31 -12.16
C VAL A 55 6.74 11.57 -12.30
N ASN A 56 6.11 12.73 -12.13
CA ASN A 56 6.77 13.97 -11.68
C ASN A 56 6.66 14.09 -10.14
N TRP A 57 7.79 13.92 -9.45
CA TRP A 57 7.83 13.85 -7.99
C TRP A 57 7.37 15.11 -7.25
N ASP A 58 7.69 16.30 -7.76
CA ASP A 58 7.30 17.56 -7.12
C ASP A 58 5.78 17.75 -7.17
N ARG A 59 5.19 17.49 -8.33
CA ARG A 59 3.74 17.53 -8.52
C ARG A 59 3.01 16.45 -7.72
N LEU A 60 3.60 15.26 -7.61
CA LEU A 60 3.03 14.18 -6.79
C LEU A 60 2.98 14.60 -5.32
N ILE A 61 4.09 15.08 -4.76
CA ILE A 61 4.14 15.46 -3.33
C ILE A 61 3.20 16.63 -3.04
N GLU A 62 3.20 17.67 -3.89
CA GLU A 62 2.27 18.81 -3.76
C GLU A 62 0.81 18.33 -3.79
N GLY A 63 0.45 17.53 -4.80
CA GLY A 63 -0.89 16.97 -4.93
C GLY A 63 -1.27 16.05 -3.75
N MET A 64 -0.34 15.22 -3.26
CA MET A 64 -0.58 14.36 -2.10
C MET A 64 -0.82 15.16 -0.83
N GLU A 65 -0.05 16.23 -0.59
CA GLU A 65 -0.22 17.08 0.59
C GLU A 65 -1.56 17.82 0.58
N ASP A 66 -2.00 18.30 -0.58
CA ASP A 66 -3.28 18.99 -0.76
C ASP A 66 -4.49 18.04 -0.61
N ASN A 67 -4.34 16.77 -0.96
CA ASN A 67 -5.43 15.80 -1.04
C ASN A 67 -5.37 14.70 0.04
N LYS A 68 -4.43 14.77 0.99
CA LYS A 68 -4.35 13.76 2.06
C LYS A 68 -5.58 13.82 2.96
N ILE A 69 -6.10 12.64 3.28
CA ILE A 69 -7.20 12.44 4.21
C ILE A 69 -6.69 11.69 5.42
N ASP A 70 -7.17 12.02 6.64
CA ASP A 70 -6.86 11.21 7.82
C ASP A 70 -7.70 9.93 7.77
N PRO A 71 -7.10 8.75 7.54
CA PRO A 71 -7.85 7.49 7.43
C PRO A 71 -8.51 7.08 8.76
N PHE A 72 -8.14 7.73 9.88
CA PHE A 72 -8.76 7.53 11.19
C PHE A 72 -9.95 8.47 11.43
N THR A 73 -10.40 9.23 10.44
CA THR A 73 -11.64 10.01 10.54
C THR A 73 -12.83 9.05 10.68
N PRO A 74 -13.61 9.11 11.78
CA PRO A 74 -14.76 8.23 11.95
C PRO A 74 -15.75 8.34 10.79
N GLY A 75 -16.19 7.19 10.26
CA GLY A 75 -17.15 7.14 9.16
C GLY A 75 -16.56 7.40 7.76
N LEU A 76 -15.26 7.67 7.62
CA LEU A 76 -14.62 7.86 6.31
C LEU A 76 -14.56 6.55 5.50
N LEU A 77 -14.14 5.46 6.15
CA LEU A 77 -14.11 4.12 5.56
C LEU A 77 -15.20 3.28 6.20
N VAL A 78 -16.16 2.84 5.38
CA VAL A 78 -17.31 2.02 5.80
C VAL A 78 -17.39 0.79 4.92
N HIS A 79 -17.17 -0.38 5.53
CA HIS A 79 -17.31 -1.66 4.87
C HIS A 79 -18.81 -1.96 4.64
N PRO A 80 -19.26 -2.33 3.43
CA PRO A 80 -20.68 -2.58 3.14
C PRO A 80 -21.34 -3.62 4.06
N LYS A 81 -20.58 -4.65 4.45
CA LYS A 81 -21.01 -5.74 5.34
C LYS A 81 -20.67 -5.54 6.82
N HIS A 82 -19.58 -4.83 7.12
CA HIS A 82 -18.94 -4.81 8.45
C HIS A 82 -18.94 -3.42 9.11
N GLY A 83 -19.61 -2.44 8.50
CA GLY A 83 -19.76 -1.11 9.08
C GLY A 83 -18.46 -0.29 9.12
N PRO A 84 -18.40 0.75 9.97
CA PRO A 84 -17.27 1.68 10.04
C PRO A 84 -15.97 0.99 10.45
N VAL A 85 -14.88 1.29 9.75
CA VAL A 85 -13.55 0.71 10.07
C VAL A 85 -12.98 1.26 11.38
N VAL A 86 -13.21 2.55 11.65
CA VAL A 86 -12.68 3.29 12.81
C VAL A 86 -13.78 4.09 13.53
N PRO A 87 -14.78 3.42 14.16
CA PRO A 87 -15.91 4.12 14.79
C PRO A 87 -15.49 5.10 15.91
N GLN A 88 -14.33 4.87 16.52
CA GLN A 88 -13.75 5.70 17.59
C GLN A 88 -12.47 6.42 17.12
N GLY A 89 -12.30 6.53 15.80
CA GLY A 89 -11.14 7.11 15.14
C GLY A 89 -9.82 6.46 15.57
N ARG A 90 -8.82 7.27 15.95
CA ARG A 90 -7.51 6.77 16.37
C ARG A 90 -7.54 5.87 17.62
N ASN A 91 -8.63 5.90 18.39
CA ASN A 91 -8.81 5.05 19.56
C ASN A 91 -9.45 3.69 19.22
N THR A 92 -9.86 3.46 17.96
CA THR A 92 -10.36 2.15 17.53
C THR A 92 -9.28 1.09 17.64
N THR A 93 -9.58 0.02 18.37
CA THR A 93 -8.72 -1.15 18.47
C THR A 93 -9.04 -2.11 17.32
N LEU A 94 -8.07 -2.33 16.43
CA LEU A 94 -8.18 -3.27 15.31
C LEU A 94 -7.46 -4.57 15.66
N ASP A 95 -8.20 -5.68 15.63
CA ASP A 95 -7.68 -6.99 16.06
C ASP A 95 -6.70 -7.60 15.02
N ASN A 96 -6.77 -7.20 13.73
CA ASN A 96 -5.85 -7.61 12.66
C ASN A 96 -5.23 -6.40 11.94
N ARG A 97 -4.04 -5.97 12.36
CA ARG A 97 -3.33 -4.79 11.80
C ARG A 97 -2.44 -5.07 10.59
N ILE A 98 -2.37 -6.32 10.11
CA ILE A 98 -1.48 -6.74 9.01
C ILE A 98 -2.33 -7.41 7.93
N GLY A 99 -2.35 -6.83 6.73
CA GLY A 99 -3.24 -7.17 5.60
C GLY A 99 -2.94 -8.49 4.88
N TYR A 100 -2.74 -9.60 5.61
CA TYR A 100 -2.70 -10.94 5.03
C TYR A 100 -3.83 -11.79 5.61
N VAL A 101 -4.77 -12.25 4.78
CA VAL A 101 -5.97 -12.94 5.28
C VAL A 101 -6.21 -14.25 4.55
N LYS A 102 -5.84 -15.37 5.19
CA LYS A 102 -6.21 -16.73 4.76
C LYS A 102 -7.52 -17.21 5.38
N TRP A 103 -7.96 -16.65 6.52
CA TRP A 103 -9.25 -16.93 7.19
C TRP A 103 -9.67 -15.75 8.09
N ALA A 104 -9.90 -14.56 7.51
CA ALA A 104 -10.38 -13.47 8.34
C ALA A 104 -11.89 -13.52 8.55
N THR A 105 -12.28 -13.08 9.74
CA THR A 105 -13.59 -12.63 10.27
C THR A 105 -13.46 -12.96 11.77
N PRO A 106 -13.44 -12.00 12.72
CA PRO A 106 -14.53 -11.04 12.88
C PRO A 106 -14.10 -9.62 13.31
N LEU A 107 -14.95 -8.61 13.06
CA LEU A 107 -15.12 -7.54 14.04
C LEU A 107 -16.59 -7.57 14.45
N ASP A 108 -16.84 -7.64 15.75
CA ASP A 108 -18.15 -7.60 16.37
C ASP A 108 -17.88 -7.03 17.77
N ARG A 109 -18.40 -5.83 18.10
CA ARG A 109 -18.44 -5.37 19.50
C ARG A 109 -19.84 -5.04 19.99
N ASP A 110 -20.77 -5.79 19.39
CA ASP A 110 -22.09 -6.29 19.78
C ASP A 110 -22.81 -6.72 18.45
N LEU A 111 -22.58 -5.93 17.38
CA LEU A 111 -22.23 -6.27 15.98
C LEU A 111 -21.93 -4.94 15.24
N TYR A 112 -21.03 -4.12 15.83
CA TYR A 112 -20.53 -2.76 15.46
C TYR A 112 -21.15 -1.51 16.17
N PRO A 113 -20.76 -1.13 17.41
CA PRO A 113 -20.90 0.26 17.90
C PRO A 113 -19.64 1.13 17.67
#